data_AF-A0A3P6QYJ9-F1
#
_entry.id   AF-A0A3P6QYJ9-F1
#
_cell.length_a   1.000
_cell.length_b   1.000
_cell.length_c   1.000
_cell.angle_alpha   90.00
_cell.angle_beta   90.00
_cell.angle_gamma   90.00
#
_symmetry.space_group_name_H-M   'P 1'
#
loop_
_entity.id
_entity.type
_entity.pdbx_description
1 polymer ?
#
loop_
_entity_poly.entity_id
_entity_poly.type
_entity_poly.pdbx_seq_one_letter_code
_entity_poly.pdbx_strand_id
1 'polypeptide(L)'
;MFAAFCQLDIVAFFRSVYEKSTFAVYLKNEAGYTTAYFGKYLNEYTGSYVPPGWDHWMGLIRNSRFYNYTINVNGDKIKHGSNYEKDYFTDLIANDTIAYIRQLHKRPHPKPYLIVLSFPAPHGPEDPAPQYSTWFEDVETHRTEAWNYAPNPDKQWLLQHTGRMEPVHVVFTDVLHRRRLQTLQSVDYNIQRVSNICRLNRKYYCAQTILLKLGS
;
A
#
# COMPACT_ATOMS: atom_id res chain seq x y z
N MET A 1 -20.66 -16.79 5.94
CA MET A 1 -21.37 -16.63 4.65
C MET A 1 -22.00 -15.25 4.47
N PHE A 2 -22.49 -14.58 5.54
CA PHE A 2 -23.05 -13.21 5.44
C PHE A 2 -22.03 -12.08 5.15
N ALA A 3 -20.78 -12.18 5.61
CA ALA A 3 -19.78 -11.11 5.41
C ALA A 3 -19.31 -10.96 3.94
N ALA A 4 -19.29 -12.05 3.17
CA ALA A 4 -18.82 -12.04 1.79
C ALA A 4 -19.85 -11.40 0.82
N PHE A 5 -21.14 -11.58 1.07
CA PHE A 5 -22.19 -10.96 0.24
C PHE A 5 -22.27 -9.45 0.44
N CYS A 6 -22.09 -8.95 1.67
CA CYS A 6 -22.13 -7.51 1.95
C CYS A 6 -20.93 -6.74 1.34
N GLN A 7 -19.78 -7.40 1.17
CA GLN A 7 -18.55 -6.75 0.71
C GLN A 7 -18.51 -6.55 -0.82
N LEU A 8 -19.08 -7.47 -1.59
CA LEU A 8 -19.18 -7.38 -3.06
C LEU A 8 -20.08 -6.21 -3.50
N ASP A 9 -21.18 -5.99 -2.78
CA ASP A 9 -22.14 -4.91 -3.07
C ASP A 9 -21.53 -3.52 -2.82
N ILE A 10 -20.68 -3.38 -1.79
CA ILE A 10 -20.02 -2.11 -1.45
C ILE A 10 -19.01 -1.70 -2.52
N VAL A 11 -18.17 -2.63 -3.00
CA VAL A 11 -17.15 -2.30 -4.02
C VAL A 11 -17.80 -1.96 -5.34
N ALA A 12 -18.82 -2.72 -5.76
CA ALA A 12 -19.57 -2.43 -6.98
C ALA A 12 -20.31 -1.08 -6.89
N PHE A 13 -20.94 -0.78 -5.75
CA PHE A 13 -21.60 0.50 -5.50
C PHE A 13 -20.62 1.67 -5.48
N PHE A 14 -19.46 1.51 -4.84
CA PHE A 14 -18.41 2.52 -4.85
C PHE A 14 -17.97 2.85 -6.29
N ARG A 15 -17.70 1.82 -7.10
CA ARG A 15 -17.29 2.00 -8.51
C ARG A 15 -18.33 2.73 -9.34
N SER A 16 -19.62 2.41 -9.15
CA SER A 16 -20.69 3.01 -9.96
C SER A 16 -21.01 4.45 -9.54
N VAL A 17 -20.95 4.75 -8.23
CA VAL A 17 -21.41 6.03 -7.66
C VAL A 17 -20.27 6.99 -7.31
N TYR A 18 -19.26 6.54 -6.55
CA TYR A 18 -18.29 7.43 -5.91
C TYR A 18 -16.93 7.51 -6.61
N GLU A 19 -16.53 6.48 -7.35
CA GLU A 19 -15.21 6.43 -7.98
C GLU A 19 -15.00 7.57 -9.00
N LYS A 20 -16.09 8.06 -9.59
CA LYS A 20 -16.11 9.21 -10.50
C LYS A 20 -16.00 10.57 -9.81
N SER A 21 -16.10 10.61 -8.48
CA SER A 21 -16.11 11.82 -7.66
C SER A 21 -15.04 11.77 -6.58
N THR A 22 -13.83 11.32 -6.95
CA THR A 22 -12.68 11.24 -6.05
C THR A 22 -11.79 12.47 -6.17
N PHE A 23 -10.96 12.73 -5.16
CA PHE A 23 -9.97 13.82 -5.18
C PHE A 23 -9.07 13.80 -6.43
N ALA A 24 -8.73 12.61 -6.94
CA ALA A 24 -7.93 12.47 -8.15
C ALA A 24 -8.66 12.99 -9.40
N VAL A 25 -9.96 12.71 -9.53
CA VAL A 25 -10.80 13.22 -10.62
C VAL A 25 -10.88 14.74 -10.59
N TYR A 26 -11.16 15.32 -9.42
CA TYR A 26 -11.23 16.78 -9.25
C TYR A 26 -9.89 17.46 -9.53
N LEU A 27 -8.78 16.93 -8.99
CA LEU A 27 -7.45 17.50 -9.22
C LEU A 27 -7.05 17.46 -10.71
N LYS A 28 -7.35 16.36 -11.40
CA LYS A 28 -7.05 16.22 -12.83
C LYS A 28 -7.91 17.14 -13.68
N ASN A 29 -9.22 17.11 -13.51
CA ASN A 29 -10.17 17.75 -14.43
C ASN A 29 -10.37 19.25 -14.14
N GLU A 30 -10.38 19.64 -12.86
CA GLU A 30 -10.71 21.02 -12.46
C GLU A 30 -9.46 21.83 -12.11
N ALA A 31 -8.48 21.23 -11.43
CA ALA A 31 -7.27 21.92 -10.99
C ALA A 31 -6.07 21.75 -11.95
N GLY A 32 -6.19 20.94 -13.00
CA GLY A 32 -5.17 20.75 -14.03
C GLY A 32 -3.90 20.01 -13.57
N TYR A 33 -3.97 19.24 -12.49
CA TYR A 33 -2.85 18.43 -12.01
C TYR A 33 -2.57 17.25 -12.95
N THR A 34 -1.29 16.87 -13.08
CA THR A 34 -0.94 15.53 -13.56
C THR A 34 -1.07 14.53 -12.42
N THR A 35 -1.87 13.48 -12.57
CA THR A 35 -2.14 12.53 -11.49
C THR A 35 -1.54 11.15 -11.77
N ALA A 36 -0.93 10.52 -10.77
CA ALA A 36 -0.41 9.17 -10.90
C ALA A 36 -0.64 8.31 -9.65
N TYR A 37 -0.85 7.02 -9.86
CA TYR A 37 -1.09 6.04 -8.82
C TYR A 37 -0.14 4.84 -8.97
N PHE A 38 0.49 4.43 -7.87
CA PHE A 38 1.38 3.27 -7.83
C PHE A 38 1.06 2.42 -6.60
N GLY A 39 0.66 1.17 -6.81
CA GLY A 39 0.54 0.18 -5.74
C GLY A 39 -0.84 -0.47 -5.62
N LYS A 40 -1.24 -0.79 -4.38
CA LYS A 40 -2.49 -1.49 -4.07
C LYS A 40 -3.68 -0.54 -4.03
N TYR A 41 -4.65 -0.73 -4.93
CA TYR A 41 -5.88 0.07 -4.98
C TYR A 41 -6.97 -0.43 -4.01
N LEU A 42 -8.04 -1.03 -4.52
CA LEU A 42 -9.13 -1.58 -3.72
C LEU A 42 -9.01 -3.09 -3.58
N ASN A 43 -9.65 -3.63 -2.55
CA ASN A 43 -9.95 -5.05 -2.51
C ASN A 43 -10.80 -5.44 -3.72
N GLU A 44 -10.54 -6.62 -4.26
CA GLU A 44 -11.25 -7.15 -5.45
C GLU A 44 -11.08 -6.31 -6.73
N TYR A 45 -10.08 -5.44 -6.80
CA TYR A 45 -9.69 -4.83 -8.07
C TYR A 45 -9.14 -5.90 -9.02
N THR A 46 -9.80 -6.08 -10.16
CA THR A 46 -9.52 -7.16 -11.12
C THR A 46 -8.53 -6.77 -12.21
N GLY A 47 -8.13 -5.49 -12.27
CA GLY A 47 -7.30 -4.96 -13.35
C GLY A 47 -8.04 -4.89 -14.69
N SER A 48 -9.38 -4.82 -14.71
CA SER A 48 -10.16 -4.76 -15.95
C SER A 48 -10.29 -3.35 -16.52
N TYR A 49 -9.93 -2.31 -15.78
CA TYR A 49 -10.01 -0.90 -16.20
C TYR A 49 -9.01 -0.05 -15.41
N VAL A 50 -8.72 1.15 -15.90
CA VAL A 50 -8.02 2.20 -15.13
C VAL A 50 -9.08 3.08 -14.46
N PRO A 51 -9.07 3.25 -13.14
CA PRO A 51 -10.00 4.16 -12.48
C PRO A 51 -9.90 5.59 -13.02
N PRO A 52 -11.01 6.34 -13.07
CA PRO A 52 -11.00 7.72 -13.53
C PRO A 52 -10.12 8.59 -12.63
N GLY A 53 -9.61 9.69 -13.19
CA GLY A 53 -8.82 10.66 -12.43
C GLY A 53 -7.32 10.41 -12.41
N TRP A 54 -6.81 9.39 -13.10
CA TRP A 54 -5.37 9.08 -13.19
C TRP A 54 -4.83 9.30 -14.61
N ASP A 55 -3.69 9.99 -14.75
CA ASP A 55 -2.93 10.06 -16.01
C ASP A 55 -1.93 8.92 -16.14
N HIS A 56 -1.44 8.42 -15.01
CA HIS A 56 -0.62 7.21 -14.94
C HIS A 56 -1.16 6.29 -13.87
N TRP A 57 -1.31 5.01 -14.22
CA TRP A 57 -1.87 3.99 -13.36
C TRP A 57 -0.96 2.77 -13.31
N MET A 58 -0.54 2.39 -12.11
CA MET A 58 0.03 1.10 -11.77
C MET A 58 -0.75 0.51 -10.58
N GLY A 59 -1.72 -0.35 -10.86
CA GLY A 59 -2.58 -0.95 -9.84
C GLY A 59 -2.35 -2.44 -9.64
N LEU A 60 -2.11 -2.88 -8.41
CA LEU A 60 -2.02 -4.31 -8.04
C LEU A 60 -3.37 -5.01 -8.24
N ILE A 61 -3.35 -6.09 -9.03
CA ILE A 61 -4.53 -6.92 -9.28
C ILE A 61 -4.74 -7.88 -8.10
N ARG A 62 -5.97 -7.94 -7.58
CA ARG A 62 -6.39 -8.76 -6.43
C ARG A 62 -5.69 -8.34 -5.14
N ASN A 63 -5.34 -9.29 -4.28
CA ASN A 63 -4.91 -9.06 -2.91
C ASN A 63 -3.43 -8.65 -2.82
N SER A 64 -3.07 -8.05 -1.69
CA SER A 64 -1.70 -7.70 -1.34
C SER A 64 -0.76 -8.89 -1.51
N ARG A 65 0.33 -8.67 -2.24
CA ARG A 65 1.42 -9.61 -2.46
C ARG A 65 2.72 -8.83 -2.66
N PHE A 66 3.84 -9.45 -2.30
CA PHE A 66 5.17 -8.88 -2.50
C PHE A 66 5.90 -9.47 -3.71
N TYR A 67 5.51 -10.67 -4.14
CA TYR A 67 6.03 -11.40 -5.29
C TYR A 67 4.91 -12.17 -6.01
N ASN A 68 5.20 -12.68 -7.20
CA ASN A 68 4.30 -13.52 -8.00
C ASN A 68 2.91 -12.89 -8.17
N TYR A 69 2.90 -11.62 -8.58
CA TYR A 69 1.70 -10.82 -8.75
C TYR A 69 1.55 -10.33 -10.20
N THR A 70 0.42 -9.69 -10.47
CA THR A 70 0.15 -9.01 -11.72
C THR A 70 -0.31 -7.59 -11.40
N ILE A 71 0.21 -6.62 -12.15
CA ILE A 71 -0.21 -5.22 -12.09
C ILE A 71 -0.89 -4.84 -13.39
N ASN A 72 -1.80 -3.89 -13.32
CA ASN A 72 -2.32 -3.18 -14.48
C ASN A 72 -1.56 -1.86 -14.62
N VAL A 73 -0.82 -1.69 -15.72
CA VAL A 73 -0.12 -0.46 -16.09
C VAL A 73 -0.84 0.18 -17.27
N ASN A 74 -1.60 1.24 -17.02
CA ASN A 74 -2.37 1.99 -18.04
C ASN A 74 -3.25 1.14 -18.98
N GLY A 75 -3.75 0.00 -18.51
CA GLY A 75 -4.55 -0.95 -19.29
C GLY A 75 -3.83 -2.28 -19.55
N ASP A 76 -2.50 -2.29 -19.53
CA ASP A 76 -1.69 -3.47 -19.82
C ASP A 76 -1.40 -4.29 -18.57
N LYS A 77 -1.63 -5.61 -18.65
CA LYS A 77 -1.38 -6.52 -17.51
C LYS A 77 0.05 -7.06 -17.57
N ILE A 78 0.85 -6.70 -16.58
CA ILE A 78 2.26 -7.12 -16.46
C ILE A 78 2.39 -8.09 -15.29
N LYS A 79 2.97 -9.27 -15.55
CA LYS A 79 3.24 -10.30 -14.55
C LYS A 79 4.67 -10.18 -14.02
N HIS A 80 4.81 -10.21 -12.70
CA HIS A 80 6.08 -10.22 -11.99
C HIS A 80 6.34 -11.58 -11.35
N GLY A 81 7.61 -11.95 -11.27
CA GLY A 81 8.10 -13.21 -10.69
C GLY A 81 8.44 -13.07 -9.20
N SER A 82 9.55 -13.69 -8.81
CA SER A 82 10.03 -13.72 -7.42
C SER A 82 11.52 -13.35 -7.29
N ASN A 83 12.10 -12.70 -8.31
CA ASN A 83 13.46 -12.18 -8.22
C ASN A 83 13.45 -10.87 -7.41
N TYR A 84 14.12 -10.83 -6.25
CA TYR A 84 14.12 -9.65 -5.37
C TYR A 84 14.42 -8.32 -6.09
N GLU A 85 15.48 -8.28 -6.91
CA GLU A 85 15.93 -7.05 -7.57
C GLU A 85 14.94 -6.50 -8.61
N LYS A 86 14.04 -7.35 -9.12
CA LYS A 86 13.12 -7.02 -10.23
C LYS A 86 11.66 -7.02 -9.82
N ASP A 87 11.29 -7.88 -8.89
CA ASP A 87 9.91 -8.27 -8.63
C ASP A 87 9.46 -7.93 -7.21
N TYR A 88 10.31 -7.40 -6.33
CA TYR A 88 9.84 -7.03 -5.00
C TYR A 88 8.94 -5.80 -5.07
N PHE A 89 7.65 -5.99 -4.80
CA PHE A 89 6.64 -4.99 -5.16
C PHE A 89 6.82 -3.64 -4.47
N THR A 90 7.23 -3.65 -3.19
CA THR A 90 7.51 -2.41 -2.44
C THR A 90 8.59 -1.58 -3.12
N ASP A 91 9.66 -2.22 -3.63
CA ASP A 91 10.73 -1.53 -4.32
C ASP A 91 10.29 -1.11 -5.73
N LEU A 92 9.50 -1.94 -6.42
CA LEU A 92 8.96 -1.62 -7.75
C LEU A 92 8.11 -0.34 -7.73
N ILE A 93 7.20 -0.19 -6.75
CA ILE A 93 6.38 1.02 -6.58
C ILE A 93 7.26 2.27 -6.52
N ALA A 94 8.33 2.22 -5.73
CA ALA A 94 9.22 3.37 -5.55
C ALA A 94 10.10 3.64 -6.77
N ASN A 95 10.64 2.59 -7.39
CA ASN A 95 11.48 2.68 -8.58
C ASN A 95 10.71 3.34 -9.74
N ASP A 96 9.50 2.87 -10.00
CA ASP A 96 8.67 3.37 -11.10
C ASP A 96 8.15 4.78 -10.79
N THR A 97 7.82 5.07 -9.53
CA THR A 97 7.50 6.44 -9.10
C THR A 97 8.66 7.41 -9.38
N ILE A 98 9.89 7.04 -9.00
CA ILE A 98 11.08 7.87 -9.22
C ILE A 98 11.34 8.07 -10.71
N ALA A 99 11.19 7.01 -11.52
CA ALA A 99 11.32 7.09 -12.97
C ALA A 99 10.28 8.05 -13.57
N TYR A 100 9.02 7.96 -13.11
CA TYR A 100 7.94 8.83 -13.55
C TYR A 100 8.18 10.30 -13.16
N ILE A 101 8.58 10.58 -11.92
CA ILE A 101 8.93 11.95 -11.48
C ILE A 101 10.03 12.55 -12.36
N ARG A 102 11.09 11.77 -12.65
CA ARG A 102 12.17 12.19 -13.55
C ARG A 102 11.66 12.49 -14.96
N GLN A 103 10.68 11.73 -15.45
CA GLN A 103 10.05 12.01 -16.74
C GLN A 103 9.22 13.30 -16.70
N LEU A 104 8.46 13.54 -15.62
CA LEU A 104 7.67 14.76 -15.44
C LEU A 104 8.56 16.01 -15.47
N HIS A 105 9.72 15.97 -14.81
CA HIS A 105 10.66 17.10 -14.75
C HIS A 105 11.37 17.39 -16.07
N LYS A 106 11.37 16.44 -17.02
CA LYS A 106 11.90 16.66 -18.39
C LYS A 106 10.90 17.36 -19.31
N ARG A 107 9.64 17.55 -18.90
CA ARG A 107 8.61 18.18 -19.74
C ARG A 107 8.89 19.69 -19.89
N PRO A 108 8.70 20.28 -21.08
CA PRO A 108 8.95 21.70 -21.32
C PRO A 108 7.99 22.63 -20.56
N HIS A 109 6.75 22.18 -20.33
CA HIS A 109 5.73 22.90 -19.57
C HIS A 109 5.19 22.00 -18.44
N PRO A 110 5.91 21.94 -17.30
CA PRO A 110 5.52 21.06 -16.19
C PRO A 110 4.29 21.60 -15.48
N LYS A 111 3.30 20.72 -15.35
CA LYS A 111 2.11 20.93 -14.52
C LYS A 111 2.41 20.51 -13.07
N PRO A 112 1.72 21.05 -12.06
CA PRO A 112 1.73 20.46 -10.73
C PRO A 112 1.26 19.00 -10.83
N TYR A 113 1.76 18.13 -9.95
CA TYR A 113 1.40 16.73 -9.96
C TYR A 113 1.02 16.21 -8.57
N LEU A 114 0.09 15.26 -8.58
CA LEU A 114 -0.25 14.41 -7.44
C LEU A 114 0.24 13.00 -7.76
N ILE A 115 1.01 12.41 -6.85
CA ILE A 115 1.40 11.00 -6.95
C ILE A 115 0.99 10.30 -5.66
N VAL A 116 0.25 9.20 -5.79
CA VAL A 116 -0.15 8.33 -4.68
C VAL A 116 0.69 7.06 -4.71
N LEU A 117 1.41 6.81 -3.63
CA LEU A 117 2.14 5.56 -3.40
C LEU A 117 1.38 4.74 -2.36
N SER A 118 0.83 3.60 -2.78
CA SER A 118 0.02 2.73 -1.94
C SER A 118 0.74 1.40 -1.71
N PHE A 119 1.61 1.37 -0.70
CA PHE A 119 2.35 0.17 -0.35
C PHE A 119 1.41 -0.87 0.29
N PRO A 120 1.46 -2.15 -0.14
CA PRO A 120 0.67 -3.21 0.52
C PRO A 120 1.25 -3.62 1.87
N ALA A 121 2.51 -3.30 2.15
CA ALA A 121 3.12 -3.58 3.45
C ALA A 121 2.40 -2.79 4.56
N PRO A 122 2.19 -3.38 5.75
CA PRO A 122 2.71 -4.68 6.20
C PRO A 122 1.68 -5.82 6.12
N HIS A 123 0.78 -5.80 5.12
CA HIS A 123 -0.26 -6.83 4.96
C HIS A 123 0.35 -8.19 4.61
N GLY A 124 -0.30 -9.28 5.02
CA GLY A 124 0.12 -10.65 4.67
C GLY A 124 0.01 -10.96 3.17
N PRO A 125 0.88 -11.82 2.61
CA PRO A 125 2.01 -12.49 3.28
C PRO A 125 3.14 -11.50 3.60
N GLU A 126 3.62 -11.49 4.84
CA GLU A 126 4.66 -10.56 5.31
C GLU A 126 6.06 -10.98 4.87
N ASP A 127 6.33 -10.89 3.56
CA ASP A 127 7.61 -11.25 2.94
C ASP A 127 8.58 -10.05 2.98
N PRO A 128 9.58 -10.03 3.89
CA PRO A 128 10.53 -8.93 3.96
C PRO A 128 11.51 -8.98 2.79
N ALA A 129 12.12 -7.83 2.47
CA ALA A 129 13.29 -7.81 1.61
C ALA A 129 14.44 -8.60 2.27
N PRO A 130 15.29 -9.32 1.52
CA PRO A 130 16.31 -10.20 2.07
C PRO A 130 17.23 -9.52 3.10
N GLN A 131 17.61 -8.27 2.88
CA GLN A 131 18.48 -7.51 3.77
C GLN A 131 17.86 -7.19 5.15
N TYR A 132 16.54 -7.27 5.29
CA TYR A 132 15.83 -7.05 6.57
C TYR A 132 15.34 -8.35 7.21
N SER A 133 15.59 -9.51 6.57
CA SER A 133 14.99 -10.79 6.94
C SER A 133 15.36 -11.32 8.33
N THR A 134 16.50 -10.89 8.87
CA THR A 134 17.04 -11.24 10.20
C THR A 134 16.93 -10.12 11.22
N TRP A 135 16.27 -9.00 10.88
CA TRP A 135 16.10 -7.90 11.83
C TRP A 135 15.00 -8.23 12.85
N PHE A 136 15.09 -7.67 14.05
CA PHE A 136 14.04 -7.77 15.08
C PHE A 136 13.72 -9.20 15.58
N GLU A 137 14.68 -10.14 15.57
CA GLU A 137 14.43 -11.54 15.94
C GLU A 137 13.78 -11.72 17.33
N ASP A 138 14.16 -10.89 18.30
CA ASP A 138 13.68 -10.98 19.69
C ASP A 138 12.73 -9.83 20.08
N VAL A 139 12.04 -9.23 19.11
CA VAL A 139 11.17 -8.08 19.37
C VAL A 139 9.87 -8.49 20.10
N GLU A 140 9.70 -7.99 21.32
CA GLU A 140 8.49 -8.21 22.12
C GLU A 140 7.71 -6.93 22.43
N THR A 141 8.08 -5.79 21.82
CA THR A 141 7.50 -4.47 22.12
C THR A 141 5.99 -4.35 21.91
N HIS A 142 5.39 -5.28 21.17
CA HIS A 142 3.95 -5.36 20.96
C HIS A 142 3.17 -5.98 22.13
N ARG A 143 3.84 -6.63 23.08
CA ARG A 143 3.24 -7.25 24.26
C ARG A 143 2.98 -6.21 25.34
N THR A 144 1.94 -5.40 25.15
CA THR A 144 1.45 -4.44 26.15
C THR A 144 0.56 -5.13 27.18
N GLU A 145 0.19 -4.41 28.26
CA GLU A 145 -0.77 -4.91 29.26
C GLU A 145 -2.10 -5.36 28.61
N ALA A 146 -2.51 -4.71 27.52
CA ALA A 146 -3.74 -5.04 26.80
C ALA A 146 -3.60 -6.21 25.81
N TRP A 147 -2.38 -6.62 25.43
CA TRP A 147 -2.13 -7.52 24.30
C TRP A 147 -2.74 -8.93 24.46
N ASN A 148 -2.68 -9.50 25.66
CA ASN A 148 -3.31 -10.79 25.98
C ASN A 148 -4.36 -10.63 27.12
N TYR A 149 -5.01 -9.48 27.17
CA TYR A 149 -6.08 -9.21 28.12
C TYR A 149 -7.39 -9.72 27.53
N ALA A 150 -7.66 -11.00 27.75
CA ALA A 150 -8.85 -11.69 27.28
C ALA A 150 -9.31 -12.72 28.34
N PRO A 151 -10.62 -12.96 28.51
CA PRO A 151 -11.72 -12.22 27.89
C PRO A 151 -11.78 -10.77 28.37
N ASN A 152 -12.23 -9.86 27.50
CA ASN A 152 -12.31 -8.43 27.81
C ASN A 152 -13.77 -7.93 27.74
N PRO A 153 -14.46 -7.77 28.88
CA PRO A 153 -15.90 -7.42 28.90
C PRO A 153 -16.19 -6.00 28.39
N ASP A 154 -15.20 -5.10 28.40
CA ASP A 154 -15.33 -3.72 27.92
C ASP A 154 -15.23 -3.60 26.38
N LYS A 155 -14.89 -4.68 25.66
CA LYS A 155 -14.70 -4.65 24.20
C LYS A 155 -15.86 -5.30 23.45
N GLN A 156 -15.85 -5.19 22.11
CA GLN A 156 -16.89 -5.79 21.28
C GLN A 156 -17.05 -7.30 21.53
N TRP A 157 -18.23 -7.83 21.23
CA TRP A 157 -18.68 -9.18 21.61
C TRP A 157 -17.65 -10.29 21.34
N LEU A 158 -16.91 -10.22 20.23
CA LEU A 158 -15.88 -11.23 19.90
C LEU A 158 -14.80 -11.32 20.98
N LEU A 159 -14.31 -10.18 21.47
CA LEU A 159 -13.26 -10.11 22.49
C LEU A 159 -13.79 -10.39 23.90
N GLN A 160 -15.10 -10.28 24.12
CA GLN A 160 -15.74 -10.70 25.37
C GLN A 160 -15.77 -12.23 25.51
N HIS A 161 -15.81 -12.95 24.39
CA HIS A 161 -15.92 -14.42 24.36
C HIS A 161 -14.62 -15.12 23.94
N THR A 162 -13.60 -14.36 23.53
CA THR A 162 -12.27 -14.91 23.20
C THR A 162 -11.48 -15.11 24.49
N GLY A 163 -10.90 -16.30 24.68
CA GLY A 163 -10.00 -16.57 25.82
C GLY A 163 -8.59 -15.99 25.64
N ARG A 164 -7.73 -16.15 26.65
CA ARG A 164 -6.30 -15.83 26.53
C ARG A 164 -5.66 -16.67 25.42
N MET A 165 -4.62 -16.11 24.81
CA MET A 165 -3.80 -16.80 23.82
C MET A 165 -3.12 -18.03 24.42
N GLU A 166 -3.29 -19.16 23.74
CA GLU A 166 -2.45 -20.36 23.90
C GLU A 166 -0.99 -20.09 23.49
N PRO A 167 -0.02 -20.90 23.96
CA PRO A 167 1.40 -20.72 23.62
C PRO A 167 1.68 -20.63 22.11
N VAL A 168 0.96 -21.39 21.29
CA VAL A 168 1.11 -21.34 19.83
C VAL A 168 0.67 -20.00 19.23
N HIS A 169 -0.40 -19.40 19.77
CA HIS A 169 -0.87 -18.09 19.33
C HIS A 169 0.14 -17.00 19.68
N VAL A 170 0.76 -17.08 20.87
CA VAL A 170 1.82 -16.16 21.30
C VAL A 170 2.99 -16.17 20.30
N VAL A 171 3.54 -17.37 20.03
CA VAL A 171 4.65 -17.53 19.08
C VAL A 171 4.27 -17.00 17.69
N PHE A 172 3.06 -17.30 17.22
CA PHE A 172 2.58 -16.82 15.93
C PHE A 172 2.50 -15.28 15.88
N THR A 173 1.96 -14.65 16.91
CA THR A 173 1.87 -13.18 16.98
C THR A 173 3.24 -12.50 17.06
N ASP A 174 4.23 -13.10 17.73
CA ASP A 174 5.59 -12.58 17.77
C ASP A 174 6.24 -12.64 16.38
N VAL A 175 6.11 -13.78 15.69
CA VAL A 175 6.61 -13.96 14.32
C VAL A 175 5.94 -12.97 13.37
N LEU A 176 4.62 -12.82 13.48
CA LEU A 176 3.85 -11.89 12.66
C LEU A 176 4.28 -10.44 12.91
N HIS A 177 4.43 -10.03 14.17
CA HIS A 177 4.88 -8.69 14.51
C HIS A 177 6.28 -8.40 13.96
N ARG A 178 7.22 -9.33 14.15
CA ARG A 178 8.57 -9.26 13.57
C ARG A 178 8.52 -9.07 12.06
N ARG A 179 7.80 -9.93 11.33
CA ARG A 179 7.70 -9.86 9.87
C ARG A 179 7.08 -8.54 9.38
N ARG A 180 6.08 -8.01 10.10
CA ARG A 180 5.51 -6.68 9.81
C ARG A 180 6.54 -5.58 9.97
N LEU A 181 7.34 -5.58 11.04
CA LEU A 181 8.42 -4.59 11.22
C LEU A 181 9.49 -4.69 10.12
N GLN A 182 9.87 -5.91 9.72
CA GLN A 182 10.84 -6.15 8.66
C GLN A 182 10.34 -5.64 7.30
N THR A 183 9.07 -5.89 6.93
CA THR A 183 8.49 -5.39 5.67
C THR A 183 8.35 -3.86 5.66
N LEU A 184 8.09 -3.24 6.82
CA LEU A 184 8.04 -1.78 6.95
C LEU A 184 9.41 -1.11 6.71
N GLN A 185 10.53 -1.79 6.95
CA GLN A 185 11.85 -1.21 6.66
C GLN A 185 12.01 -0.85 5.18
N SER A 186 11.49 -1.70 4.29
CA SER A 186 11.46 -1.42 2.85
C SER A 186 10.59 -0.21 2.53
N VAL A 187 9.47 0.00 3.24
CA VAL A 187 8.61 1.18 3.03
C VAL A 187 9.36 2.45 3.44
N ASP A 188 9.95 2.47 4.63
CA ASP A 188 10.68 3.62 5.17
C ASP A 188 11.86 3.99 4.26
N TYR A 189 12.65 3.00 3.83
CA TYR A 189 13.74 3.18 2.88
C TYR A 189 13.27 3.80 1.56
N ASN A 190 12.15 3.32 1.02
CA ASN A 190 11.63 3.81 -0.26
C ASN A 190 10.99 5.21 -0.16
N ILE A 191 10.33 5.53 0.96
CA ILE A 191 9.84 6.89 1.23
C ILE A 191 11.03 7.85 1.23
N GLN A 192 12.13 7.48 1.88
CA GLN A 192 13.34 8.30 1.90
C GLN A 192 13.90 8.52 0.48
N ARG A 193 13.94 7.47 -0.36
CA ARG A 193 14.40 7.57 -1.76
C ARG A 193 13.55 8.52 -2.59
N VAL A 194 12.23 8.40 -2.52
CA VAL A 194 11.29 9.27 -3.25
C VAL A 194 11.40 10.71 -2.76
N SER A 195 11.46 10.91 -1.44
CA SER A 195 11.62 12.22 -0.81
C SER A 195 12.92 12.91 -1.27
N ASN A 196 14.01 12.17 -1.40
CA ASN A 196 15.29 12.70 -1.87
C ASN A 196 15.20 13.23 -3.31
N ILE A 197 14.54 12.51 -4.21
CA ILE A 197 14.32 12.97 -5.60
C ILE A 197 13.48 14.24 -5.65
N CYS A 198 12.48 14.34 -4.78
CA CYS A 198 11.68 15.55 -4.61
C CYS A 198 12.51 16.73 -4.09
N ARG A 199 13.41 16.52 -3.11
CA ARG A 199 14.21 17.59 -2.49
C ARG A 199 15.35 18.11 -3.37
N LEU A 200 15.96 17.26 -4.18
CA LEU A 200 17.08 17.64 -5.06
C LEU A 200 16.66 18.62 -6.16
N ASN A 201 15.39 18.59 -6.57
CA ASN A 201 14.87 19.41 -7.66
C ASN A 201 14.14 20.66 -7.11
N ARG A 202 14.89 21.61 -6.54
CA ARG A 202 14.37 22.90 -5.98
C ARG A 202 13.52 23.76 -6.95
N LYS A 203 13.43 23.37 -8.22
CA LYS A 203 12.65 24.06 -9.27
C LYS A 203 11.16 23.70 -9.23
N TYR A 204 10.80 22.56 -8.62
CA TYR A 204 9.42 22.12 -8.43
C TYR A 204 9.27 21.67 -6.98
N TYR A 205 8.52 22.44 -6.20
CA TYR A 205 8.17 22.02 -4.85
C TYR A 205 7.33 20.74 -4.97
N CYS A 206 7.86 19.58 -4.59
CA CYS A 206 7.01 18.51 -4.04
C CYS A 206 6.43 19.06 -2.73
N ALA A 207 5.47 19.96 -2.85
CA ALA A 207 4.75 20.52 -1.72
C ALA A 207 3.94 19.37 -1.11
N GLN A 208 4.26 19.03 0.13
CA GLN A 208 3.55 18.05 0.97
C GLN A 208 3.34 16.68 0.30
N THR A 209 4.30 15.77 0.51
CA THR A 209 3.93 14.35 0.65
C THR A 209 3.00 14.24 1.85
N ILE A 210 1.69 14.28 1.62
CA ILE A 210 0.72 13.88 2.64
C ILE A 210 0.82 12.36 2.72
N LEU A 211 1.63 11.87 3.65
CA LEU A 211 1.68 10.45 3.98
C LEU A 211 0.40 10.12 4.76
N LEU A 212 -0.67 9.76 4.04
CA LEU A 212 -1.87 9.21 4.66
C LEU A 212 -1.57 7.76 5.05
N LYS A 213 -1.17 7.54 6.31
CA LYS A 213 -1.17 6.20 6.90
C LYS A 213 -2.61 5.79 7.17
N LEU A 214 -3.25 5.20 6.16
CA LEU A 214 -4.53 4.52 6.32
C LEU A 214 -4.23 3.07 6.72
N GLY A 215 -3.90 2.87 8.00
CA GLY A 215 -3.75 1.53 8.56
C GLY A 215 -5.06 1.08 9.20
N SER A 216 -5.53 -0.11 8.84
CA SER A 216 -6.45 -0.91 9.64
C SER A 216 -5.72 -1.55 10.81
#